data_AF-A0A0L0C8G4-F1
#
_entry.id   AF-A0A0L0C8G4-F1
#
_cell.length_a   1.000
_cell.length_b   1.000
_cell.length_c   1.000
_cell.angle_alpha   90.00
_cell.angle_beta   90.00
_cell.angle_gamma   90.00
#
_symmetry.space_group_name_H-M   'P 1'
#
loop_
_entity.id
_entity.type
_entity.pdbx_description
1 polymer ?
#
loop_
_entity_poly.entity_id
_entity_poly.type
_entity_poly.pdbx_seq_one_letter_code
_entity_poly.pdbx_strand_id
1 'polypeptide(L)'
;MSNINNCLTLLIIYLAIEIVAAKPVEEISYIEKIINFQYENDQWICGDIICPVNTFGCKISLLSDKEDKKSFHQTFSCIDESKSAIFISESRIEMPNEREIDVELESYVGAVSIYMTGYGMGGHESAKGVVAVEDLNDLKKSAKSNRESVSIYDL
;
A
#
# COMPACT_ATOMS: atom_id res chain seq x y z
N MET A 1 23.11 -18.67 -48.27
CA MET A 1 23.30 -17.34 -47.63
C MET A 1 22.00 -16.71 -47.10
N SER A 2 20.81 -17.03 -47.62
CA SER A 2 19.53 -16.46 -47.15
C SER A 2 19.11 -16.89 -45.72
N ASN A 3 19.36 -18.15 -45.33
CA ASN A 3 18.94 -18.66 -44.01
C ASN A 3 19.71 -18.07 -42.82
N ILE A 4 20.97 -17.65 -43.02
CA ILE A 4 21.81 -17.08 -41.96
C ILE A 4 21.33 -15.66 -41.61
N ASN A 5 20.94 -14.87 -42.62
CA ASN A 5 20.35 -13.55 -42.40
C ASN A 5 19.02 -13.64 -41.64
N ASN A 6 18.18 -14.63 -41.94
CA ASN A 6 16.90 -14.80 -41.25
C ASN A 6 17.09 -15.15 -39.75
N CYS A 7 18.05 -16.01 -39.42
CA CYS A 7 18.38 -16.31 -38.01
C CYS A 7 18.93 -15.11 -37.25
N LEU A 8 19.82 -14.32 -37.87
CA LEU A 8 20.35 -13.10 -37.26
C LEU A 8 19.26 -12.05 -37.00
N THR A 9 18.31 -11.91 -37.93
CA THR A 9 17.21 -10.96 -37.78
C THR A 9 16.26 -11.36 -36.66
N LEU A 10 15.95 -12.66 -36.53
CA LEU A 10 15.15 -13.20 -35.42
C LEU A 10 15.85 -13.02 -34.06
N LEU A 11 17.16 -13.23 -34.00
CA LEU A 11 17.94 -13.03 -32.77
C LEU A 11 17.93 -11.57 -32.32
N ILE A 12 18.04 -10.63 -33.26
CA ILE A 12 17.98 -9.18 -33.00
C ILE A 12 16.59 -8.77 -32.51
N ILE A 13 15.53 -9.31 -33.11
CA ILE A 13 14.14 -9.06 -32.66
C ILE A 13 13.91 -9.62 -31.26
N TYR A 14 14.39 -10.83 -30.96
CA TYR A 14 14.27 -11.46 -29.64
C TYR A 14 15.00 -10.66 -28.56
N LEU A 15 16.24 -10.23 -28.83
CA LEU A 15 17.00 -9.36 -27.93
C LEU A 15 16.34 -7.98 -27.76
N ALA A 16 15.74 -7.42 -28.81
CA ALA A 16 15.01 -6.17 -28.71
C ALA A 16 13.73 -6.29 -27.86
N ILE A 17 13.04 -7.44 -27.91
CA ILE A 17 11.86 -7.70 -27.08
C ILE A 17 12.25 -7.85 -25.60
N GLU A 18 13.37 -8.50 -25.28
CA GLU A 18 13.87 -8.59 -23.89
C GLU A 18 14.29 -7.22 -23.32
N ILE A 19 14.77 -6.30 -24.17
CA ILE A 19 15.19 -4.94 -23.76
C ILE A 19 13.97 -4.00 -23.61
N VAL A 20 12.89 -4.24 -24.36
CA VAL A 20 11.65 -3.44 -24.35
C VAL A 20 10.57 -4.04 -23.44
N ALA A 21 10.89 -5.10 -22.68
CA ALA A 21 10.08 -5.47 -21.52
C ALA A 21 10.14 -4.30 -20.53
N ALA A 22 9.17 -3.41 -20.65
CA ALA A 22 8.98 -2.28 -19.77
C ALA A 22 9.00 -2.83 -18.35
N LYS A 23 9.98 -2.41 -17.55
CA LYS A 23 9.97 -2.71 -16.13
C LYS A 23 8.59 -2.27 -15.63
N PRO A 24 7.85 -3.12 -14.89
CA PRO A 24 6.57 -2.70 -14.34
C PRO A 24 6.84 -1.39 -13.64
N VAL A 25 6.13 -0.34 -14.07
CA VAL A 25 6.23 0.98 -13.48
C VAL A 25 6.12 0.75 -11.99
N GLU A 26 7.08 1.27 -11.22
CA GLU A 26 6.97 1.33 -9.77
C GLU A 26 5.76 2.21 -9.44
N GLU A 27 4.55 1.68 -9.61
CA GLU A 27 3.33 2.26 -9.11
C GLU A 27 3.47 2.17 -7.60
N ILE A 28 3.99 3.26 -7.02
CA ILE A 28 4.20 3.43 -5.60
C ILE A 28 2.93 2.97 -4.90
N SER A 29 3.03 1.86 -4.17
CA SER A 29 1.97 1.40 -3.30
C SER A 29 1.66 2.52 -2.32
N TYR A 30 0.44 3.07 -2.36
CA TYR A 30 0.05 4.11 -1.42
C TYR A 30 0.13 3.56 0.01
N ILE A 31 -0.18 2.27 0.19
CA ILE A 31 0.01 1.52 1.43
C ILE A 31 1.46 1.55 1.93
N GLU A 32 2.45 1.27 1.08
CA GLU A 32 3.86 1.13 1.52
C GLU A 32 4.43 2.43 2.10
N LYS A 33 4.06 3.57 1.50
CA LYS A 33 4.55 4.89 1.89
C LYS A 33 3.78 5.50 3.06
N ILE A 34 2.46 5.28 3.09
CA ILE A 34 1.56 6.00 4.00
C ILE A 34 1.32 5.25 5.31
N ILE A 35 1.24 3.92 5.26
CA ILE A 35 0.92 3.12 6.45
C ILE A 35 2.19 2.96 7.28
N ASN A 36 2.19 3.65 8.42
CA ASN A 36 3.25 3.56 9.41
C ASN A 36 2.64 3.54 10.81
N PHE A 37 2.86 2.47 11.55
CA PHE A 37 2.55 2.36 12.96
C PHE A 37 3.88 2.22 13.71
N GLN A 38 4.17 3.12 14.62
CA GLN A 38 5.30 2.98 15.55
C GLN A 38 4.85 3.39 16.95
N TYR A 39 5.43 2.75 17.95
CA TYR A 39 5.16 3.06 19.34
C TYR A 39 6.47 3.09 20.11
N GLU A 40 6.86 4.28 20.56
CA GLU A 40 8.11 4.51 21.30
C GLU A 40 7.84 5.52 22.42
N ASN A 41 8.41 5.28 23.62
CA ASN A 41 8.31 6.19 24.76
C ASN A 41 6.86 6.63 25.11
N ASP A 42 5.94 5.68 25.16
CA ASP A 42 4.51 5.89 25.44
C ASP A 42 3.79 6.81 24.43
N GLN A 43 4.33 6.92 23.22
CA GLN A 43 3.83 7.78 22.17
C GLN A 43 3.70 7.02 20.84
N TRP A 44 2.56 7.23 20.17
CA TRP A 44 2.30 6.67 18.84
C TRP A 44 2.78 7.61 17.74
N ILE A 45 3.40 7.04 16.71
CA ILE A 45 3.53 7.65 15.39
C ILE A 45 2.52 6.93 14.48
N CYS A 46 1.58 7.71 13.96
CA CYS A 46 0.40 7.25 13.26
C CYS A 46 0.40 7.83 11.85
N GLY A 47 0.93 7.09 10.87
CA GLY A 47 1.20 7.64 9.55
C GLY A 47 2.24 8.76 9.63
N ASP A 48 1.80 10.00 9.38
CA ASP A 48 2.63 11.22 9.45
C ASP A 48 2.44 12.06 10.71
N ILE A 49 1.50 11.68 11.61
CA ILE A 49 1.25 12.40 12.84
C ILE A 49 1.90 11.73 14.06
N ILE A 50 2.21 12.56 15.04
CA ILE A 50 2.63 12.11 16.37
C ILE A 50 1.45 12.30 17.33
N CYS A 51 1.03 11.23 17.98
CA CYS A 51 -0.08 11.26 18.92
C CYS A 51 0.29 11.89 20.26
N PRO A 52 -0.69 12.43 21.01
CA PRO A 52 -0.48 12.78 22.41
C PRO A 52 0.06 11.59 23.22
N VAL A 53 0.83 11.88 24.26
CA VAL A 53 1.33 10.86 25.19
C VAL A 53 0.16 10.12 25.84
N ASN A 54 0.34 8.84 26.15
CA ASN A 54 -0.71 7.97 26.74
C ASN A 54 -1.94 7.74 25.85
N THR A 55 -1.80 7.92 24.54
CA THR A 55 -2.80 7.46 23.57
C THR A 55 -2.80 5.93 23.54
N PHE A 56 -3.98 5.31 23.51
CA PHE A 56 -4.12 3.85 23.49
C PHE A 56 -3.61 3.23 22.17
N GLY A 57 -3.95 3.86 21.04
CA GLY A 57 -3.59 3.35 19.73
C GLY A 57 -3.62 4.37 18.61
N CYS A 58 -3.43 3.87 17.40
CA CYS A 58 -3.48 4.59 16.14
C CYS A 58 -4.43 3.88 15.17
N LYS A 59 -5.16 4.65 14.38
CA LYS A 59 -5.97 4.19 13.26
C LYS A 59 -5.58 4.96 12.00
N ILE A 60 -5.39 4.24 10.91
CA ILE A 60 -5.12 4.79 9.58
C ILE A 60 -6.26 4.35 8.66
N SER A 61 -6.87 5.32 7.98
CA SER A 61 -7.93 5.09 7.00
C SER A 61 -7.57 5.77 5.68
N LEU A 62 -7.52 5.01 4.59
CA LEU A 62 -7.33 5.52 3.24
C LEU A 62 -8.53 5.03 2.41
N LEU A 63 -9.35 5.96 1.94
CA LEU A 63 -10.60 5.63 1.26
C LEU A 63 -10.72 6.45 -0.03
N SER A 64 -10.88 5.80 -1.18
CA SER A 64 -11.15 6.51 -2.44
C SER A 64 -12.37 7.42 -2.33
N ASP A 65 -12.29 8.58 -2.97
CA ASP A 65 -13.42 9.47 -3.09
C ASP A 65 -14.49 8.82 -4.00
N LYS A 66 -15.75 8.89 -3.56
CA LYS A 66 -16.88 8.26 -4.28
C LYS A 66 -17.20 8.96 -5.60
N GLU A 67 -16.88 10.25 -5.69
CA GLU A 67 -17.16 11.10 -6.84
C GLU A 67 -15.94 11.24 -7.75
N ASP A 68 -14.72 11.09 -7.20
CA ASP A 68 -13.46 11.22 -7.93
C ASP A 68 -12.51 10.04 -7.66
N LYS A 69 -12.49 9.06 -8.56
CA LYS A 69 -11.62 7.88 -8.45
C LYS A 69 -10.13 8.16 -8.62
N LYS A 70 -9.74 9.41 -8.91
CA LYS A 70 -8.35 9.86 -8.91
C LYS A 70 -7.95 10.53 -7.60
N SER A 71 -8.78 10.51 -6.57
CA SER A 71 -8.38 10.94 -5.25
C SER A 71 -8.86 10.01 -4.15
N PHE A 72 -8.17 10.06 -3.03
CA PHE A 72 -8.57 9.38 -1.81
C PHE A 72 -8.42 10.29 -0.60
N HIS A 73 -9.24 10.03 0.40
CA HIS A 73 -9.19 10.65 1.71
C HIS A 73 -8.26 9.84 2.60
N GLN A 74 -7.29 10.51 3.18
CA GLN A 74 -6.36 9.97 4.14
C GLN A 74 -6.74 10.52 5.52
N THR A 75 -6.93 9.63 6.48
CA THR A 75 -7.21 9.98 7.87
C THR A 75 -6.26 9.22 8.78
N PHE A 76 -5.61 9.95 9.66
CA PHE A 76 -4.81 9.41 10.76
C PHE A 76 -5.44 9.82 12.07
N SER A 77 -5.73 8.84 12.92
CA SER A 77 -6.43 9.06 14.18
C SER A 77 -5.68 8.42 15.32
N CYS A 78 -5.42 9.22 16.35
CA CYS A 78 -5.03 8.73 17.67
C CYS A 78 -6.30 8.31 18.39
N ILE A 79 -6.33 7.09 18.93
CA ILE A 79 -7.52 6.52 19.56
C ILE A 79 -7.31 6.28 21.05
N ASP A 80 -8.38 6.41 21.83
CA ASP A 80 -8.42 6.03 23.25
C ASP A 80 -8.78 4.53 23.43
N GLU A 81 -8.89 4.07 24.68
CA GLU A 81 -9.23 2.68 25.02
C GLU A 81 -10.62 2.26 24.51
N SER A 82 -11.53 3.21 24.31
CA SER A 82 -12.85 2.98 23.70
C SER A 82 -12.80 2.92 22.17
N LYS A 83 -11.59 3.07 21.60
CA LYS A 83 -11.31 3.24 20.17
C LYS A 83 -11.90 4.50 19.57
N SER A 84 -12.24 5.49 20.40
CA SER A 84 -12.71 6.78 19.94
C SER A 84 -11.53 7.66 19.55
N ALA A 85 -11.68 8.41 18.45
CA ALA A 85 -10.63 9.31 18.01
C ALA A 85 -10.52 10.53 18.94
N ILE A 86 -9.33 10.75 19.49
CA ILE A 86 -9.01 11.88 20.37
C ILE A 86 -8.17 12.96 19.66
N PHE A 87 -7.52 12.59 18.57
CA PHE A 87 -6.80 13.51 17.69
C PHE A 87 -6.85 12.95 16.27
N ILE A 88 -7.09 13.83 15.29
CA ILE A 88 -7.33 13.45 13.90
C ILE A 88 -6.56 14.39 12.98
N SER A 89 -5.91 13.83 11.97
CA SER A 89 -5.37 14.55 10.81
C SER A 89 -6.01 13.98 9.55
N GLU A 90 -6.50 14.87 8.69
CA GLU A 90 -7.19 14.51 7.46
C GLU A 90 -6.57 15.26 6.28
N SER A 91 -6.38 14.54 5.17
CA SER A 91 -5.91 15.11 3.92
C SER A 91 -6.57 14.42 2.72
N ARG A 92 -6.59 15.10 1.58
CA ARG A 92 -7.01 14.52 0.31
C ARG A 92 -5.79 14.43 -0.59
N ILE A 93 -5.57 13.25 -1.16
CA ILE A 93 -4.43 12.96 -2.02
C ILE A 93 -4.93 12.64 -3.43
N GLU A 94 -4.33 13.26 -4.43
CA GLU A 94 -4.56 12.97 -5.84
C GLU A 94 -3.62 11.85 -6.33
N MET A 95 -4.15 10.98 -7.19
CA MET A 95 -3.48 9.83 -7.78
C MET A 95 -3.30 10.05 -9.28
N PRO A 96 -2.14 9.71 -9.87
CA PRO A 96 -1.92 9.74 -11.32
C PRO A 96 -2.92 8.90 -12.12
N ASN A 97 -3.34 7.75 -11.59
CA ASN A 97 -4.27 6.82 -12.23
C ASN A 97 -5.47 6.54 -11.32
N GLU A 98 -6.62 6.23 -11.92
CA GLU A 98 -7.80 5.82 -11.16
C GLU A 98 -7.54 4.50 -10.44
N ARG A 99 -7.85 4.47 -9.15
CA ARG A 99 -7.66 3.30 -8.30
C ARG A 99 -8.68 3.31 -7.17
N GLU A 100 -9.16 2.12 -6.81
CA GLU A 100 -9.98 1.94 -5.61
C GLU A 100 -9.08 1.61 -4.42
N ILE A 101 -9.16 2.41 -3.37
CA ILE A 101 -8.44 2.26 -2.12
C ILE A 101 -9.48 2.12 -1.01
N ASP A 102 -9.39 1.02 -0.27
CA ASP A 102 -10.24 0.72 0.89
C ASP A 102 -9.38 0.12 2.02
N VAL A 103 -8.66 1.00 2.70
CA VAL A 103 -7.70 0.64 3.76
C VAL A 103 -8.19 1.19 5.08
N GLU A 104 -8.36 0.32 6.07
CA GLU A 104 -8.72 0.68 7.44
C GLU A 104 -7.94 -0.19 8.41
N LEU A 105 -6.82 0.33 8.90
CA LEU A 105 -5.92 -0.39 9.80
C LEU A 105 -5.85 0.27 11.17
N GLU A 106 -5.78 -0.55 12.20
CA GLU A 106 -5.62 -0.12 13.59
C GLU A 106 -4.40 -0.80 14.22
N SER A 107 -3.72 -0.10 15.13
CA SER A 107 -2.67 -0.64 15.97
C SER A 107 -2.79 -0.05 17.38
N TYR A 108 -2.52 -0.84 18.41
CA TYR A 108 -2.59 -0.42 19.80
C TYR A 108 -1.63 -1.27 20.65
N VAL A 109 -1.40 -0.87 21.89
CA VAL A 109 -0.46 -1.56 22.77
C VAL A 109 -0.96 -2.97 23.05
N GLY A 110 -0.13 -3.99 22.76
CA GLY A 110 -0.51 -5.39 22.89
C GLY A 110 -1.46 -5.89 21.79
N ALA A 111 -1.58 -5.17 20.67
CA ALA A 111 -2.31 -5.64 19.51
C ALA A 111 -1.79 -7.00 19.03
N VAL A 112 -2.72 -7.87 18.62
CA VAL A 112 -2.42 -9.09 17.88
C VAL A 112 -2.86 -8.88 16.45
N SER A 113 -2.00 -9.18 15.49
CA SER A 113 -2.29 -9.02 14.08
C SER A 113 -3.44 -9.91 13.62
N ILE A 114 -4.56 -9.27 13.28
CA ILE A 114 -5.75 -9.88 12.70
C ILE A 114 -6.24 -8.92 11.63
N TYR A 115 -5.79 -9.14 10.39
CA TYR A 115 -6.12 -8.30 9.25
C TYR A 115 -6.39 -9.14 8.00
N MET A 116 -7.20 -8.59 7.11
CA MET A 116 -7.44 -9.11 5.76
C MET A 116 -6.80 -8.16 4.76
N THR A 117 -6.23 -8.70 3.67
CA THR A 117 -5.70 -7.89 2.58
C THR A 117 -6.26 -8.39 1.24
N GLY A 118 -6.74 -7.45 0.42
CA GLY A 118 -7.09 -7.66 -1.00
C GLY A 118 -6.04 -7.06 -1.93
N TYR A 119 -4.84 -6.83 -1.41
CA TYR A 119 -3.80 -6.05 -2.05
C TYR A 119 -3.27 -6.71 -3.31
N GLY A 120 -3.08 -5.91 -4.37
CA GLY A 120 -2.45 -6.35 -5.62
C GLY A 120 -3.44 -6.89 -6.66
N MET A 121 -4.74 -7.01 -6.38
CA MET A 121 -5.73 -7.56 -7.32
C MET A 121 -6.18 -6.60 -8.44
N GLY A 122 -5.24 -6.00 -9.18
CA GLY A 122 -5.53 -5.27 -10.43
C GLY A 122 -6.41 -4.01 -10.25
N GLY A 123 -5.84 -2.93 -9.70
CA GLY A 123 -6.54 -1.65 -9.55
C GLY A 123 -7.36 -1.46 -8.28
N HIS A 124 -7.29 -2.42 -7.35
CA HIS A 124 -7.90 -2.34 -6.01
C HIS A 124 -6.85 -2.58 -4.92
N GLU A 125 -6.73 -1.64 -3.98
CA GLU A 125 -5.88 -1.73 -2.79
C GLU A 125 -6.76 -1.77 -1.53
N SER A 126 -6.82 -2.91 -0.85
CA SER A 126 -7.56 -3.02 0.41
C SER A 126 -6.81 -3.75 1.51
N ALA A 127 -6.95 -3.24 2.73
CA ALA A 127 -6.42 -3.85 3.94
C ALA A 127 -7.29 -3.43 5.13
N LYS A 128 -7.83 -4.39 5.87
CA LYS A 128 -8.72 -4.11 7.01
C LYS A 128 -8.36 -4.94 8.22
N GLY A 129 -8.28 -4.30 9.38
CA GLY A 129 -8.16 -4.98 10.67
C GLY A 129 -7.09 -4.39 11.58
N VAL A 130 -6.57 -5.22 12.46
CA VAL A 130 -5.58 -4.86 13.47
C VAL A 130 -4.21 -5.38 13.06
N VAL A 131 -3.20 -4.54 13.18
CA VAL A 131 -1.81 -4.87 12.85
C VAL A 131 -0.96 -4.54 14.09
N ALA A 132 -0.25 -5.54 14.61
CA ALA A 132 0.78 -5.30 15.60
C ALA A 132 1.97 -4.57 14.96
N VAL A 133 2.64 -3.69 15.70
CA VAL A 133 3.73 -2.85 15.16
C VAL A 133 4.84 -3.70 14.55
N GLU A 134 5.18 -4.80 15.21
CA GLU A 134 6.18 -5.78 14.78
C GLU A 134 5.86 -6.44 13.42
N ASP A 135 4.57 -6.63 13.12
CA ASP A 135 4.10 -7.34 11.92
C ASP A 135 3.86 -6.39 10.74
N LEU A 136 3.99 -5.08 10.94
CA LEU A 136 3.79 -4.07 9.90
C LEU A 136 4.72 -4.31 8.69
N ASN A 137 5.97 -4.70 8.94
CA ASN A 137 6.91 -4.99 7.88
C ASN A 137 6.48 -6.20 7.05
N ASP A 138 5.87 -7.20 7.68
CA ASP A 138 5.39 -8.39 6.99
C ASP A 138 4.12 -8.08 6.18
N LEU A 139 3.22 -7.24 6.70
CA LEU A 139 2.11 -6.69 5.92
C LEU A 139 2.62 -6.00 4.63
N LYS A 140 3.64 -5.14 4.74
CA LYS A 140 4.24 -4.44 3.58
C LYS A 140 4.88 -5.41 2.59
N LYS A 141 5.57 -6.45 3.07
CA LYS A 141 6.14 -7.50 2.19
C LYS A 141 5.06 -8.30 1.47
N SER A 142 4.01 -8.72 2.18
CA SER A 142 2.88 -9.43 1.59
C SER A 142 2.18 -8.59 0.53
N ALA A 143 1.99 -7.30 0.80
CA ALA A 143 1.48 -6.36 -0.18
C ALA A 143 2.38 -6.34 -1.43
N LYS A 144 3.68 -6.09 -1.27
CA LYS A 144 4.63 -6.09 -2.39
C LYS A 144 4.59 -7.39 -3.21
N SER A 145 4.58 -8.55 -2.54
CA SER A 145 4.54 -9.86 -3.19
C SER A 145 3.27 -10.09 -4.01
N ASN A 146 2.11 -9.68 -3.50
CA ASN A 146 0.84 -9.84 -4.22
C ASN A 146 0.81 -8.99 -5.49
N ARG A 147 1.34 -7.77 -5.44
CA ARG A 147 1.43 -6.89 -6.63
C ARG A 147 2.30 -7.51 -7.73
N GLU A 148 3.46 -8.03 -7.35
CA GLU A 148 4.35 -8.73 -8.30
C GLU A 148 3.66 -9.94 -8.93
N SER A 149 2.82 -10.65 -8.18
CA SER A 149 2.09 -11.80 -8.73
C SER A 149 1.04 -11.41 -9.78
N VAL A 150 0.36 -10.28 -9.62
CA VAL A 150 -0.70 -9.84 -10.56
C VAL A 150 -0.14 -9.12 -11.77
N SER A 151 0.97 -8.38 -11.64
CA SER A 151 1.62 -7.74 -12.80
C SER A 151 2.16 -8.73 -13.83
N ILE A 152 2.29 -10.02 -13.48
CA ILE A 152 2.70 -11.09 -14.39
C ILE A 152 1.53 -11.60 -15.25
N TYR A 153 0.27 -11.41 -14.80
CA TYR A 153 -0.92 -11.91 -15.50
C TYR A 153 -1.64 -10.86 -16.38
N ASP A 154 -1.22 -9.60 -16.32
CA ASP A 154 -1.74 -8.51 -17.18
C ASP A 154 -0.88 -8.25 -18.45
N LEU A 155 -0.02 -9.21 -18.84
CA LEU A 155 0.77 -9.21 -20.09
C LEU A 155 0.25 -10.20 -21.13
#